data_AF-A0A6B2CSI9-F1
#
_entry.id   AF-A0A6B2CSI9-F1
#
_cell.length_a   1.000
_cell.length_b   1.000
_cell.length_c   1.000
_cell.angle_alpha   90.00
_cell.angle_beta   90.00
_cell.angle_gamma   90.00
#
_symmetry.space_group_name_H-M   'P 1'
#
loop_
_entity.id
_entity.type
_entity.pdbx_description
1 polymer ?
#
loop_
_entity_poly.entity_id
_entity_poly.type
_entity_poly.pdbx_seq_one_letter_code
_entity_poly.pdbx_strand_id
1 'polypeptide(L)'
;MNLPETLEYVPRFPEPIETILAYLSLVLIFGWLIRRIWKVWSWLLRPLAVRWRRWLGRRYVENALKSLTKDGMEVPLSGERYKVEIRWAESEGVDVLLDEGALIVNMPYVEELEHVIAKALLLASPYLVSPYLAAVFGGKLARALTVSIAYRHASRDLGVLTRLDNLLTFSPP
;
A
#
# COMPACT_ATOMS: atom_id res chain seq x y z
N MET A 1 -7.47 59.36 56.37
CA MET A 1 -8.07 58.68 55.21
C MET A 1 -7.33 57.36 55.08
N ASN A 2 -7.83 56.34 55.78
CA ASN A 2 -7.12 55.09 56.00
C ASN A 2 -7.51 54.10 54.89
N LEU A 3 -6.51 53.62 54.14
CA LEU A 3 -6.63 52.73 52.99
C LEU A 3 -6.64 51.20 53.29
N PRO A 4 -6.84 50.63 54.51
CA PRO A 4 -6.78 49.17 54.66
C PRO A 4 -8.13 48.45 54.50
N GLU A 5 -9.28 49.12 54.55
CA GLU A 5 -10.59 48.42 54.63
C GLU A 5 -11.14 47.93 53.28
N THR A 6 -10.61 48.40 52.15
CA THR A 6 -11.16 48.05 50.82
C THR A 6 -10.55 46.80 50.20
N LEU A 7 -9.59 46.14 50.86
CA LEU A 7 -8.94 44.92 50.34
C LEU A 7 -9.55 43.62 50.88
N GLU A 8 -10.48 43.68 51.83
CA GLU A 8 -11.06 42.47 52.46
C GLU A 8 -12.33 41.95 51.78
N TYR A 9 -12.83 42.60 50.73
CA TYR A 9 -14.01 42.13 50.00
C TYR A 9 -13.62 41.30 48.79
N VAL A 10 -13.03 40.13 49.04
CA VAL A 10 -13.03 39.05 48.05
C VAL A 10 -14.43 38.41 48.14
N PRO A 11 -15.30 38.55 47.12
CA PRO A 11 -16.60 37.93 47.16
C PRO A 11 -16.41 36.40 47.16
N ARG A 12 -16.56 35.78 48.34
CA ARG A 12 -16.75 34.33 48.46
C ARG A 12 -18.03 33.98 47.72
N PHE A 13 -17.92 33.15 46.69
CA PHE A 13 -19.10 32.64 46.02
C PHE A 13 -19.78 31.63 46.96
N PRO A 14 -21.09 31.34 46.80
CA PRO A 14 -21.73 30.29 47.59
C PRO A 14 -20.95 28.98 47.46
N GLU A 15 -20.71 28.27 48.57
CA GLU A 15 -19.99 26.98 48.62
C GLU A 15 -20.36 25.97 47.50
N PRO A 16 -21.63 25.80 47.08
CA PRO A 16 -21.96 24.91 45.95
C PRO A 16 -21.45 25.42 44.59
N ILE A 17 -21.32 26.74 44.40
CA ILE A 17 -20.84 27.32 43.14
C ILE A 17 -19.32 27.17 43.02
N GLU A 18 -18.58 27.34 44.11
CA GLU A 18 -17.12 27.16 44.15
C GLU A 18 -16.73 25.71 43.85
N THR A 19 -17.45 24.75 44.42
CA THR A 19 -17.23 23.32 44.15
C THR A 19 -17.53 22.96 42.69
N ILE A 20 -18.63 23.45 42.12
CA ILE A 20 -18.95 23.24 40.69
C ILE A 20 -17.86 23.83 39.80
N LEU A 21 -17.40 25.06 40.07
CA LEU A 21 -16.31 25.70 39.33
C LEU A 21 -14.98 24.93 39.45
N ALA A 22 -14.67 24.42 40.64
CA ALA A 22 -13.48 23.60 40.88
C ALA A 22 -13.54 22.31 40.05
N TYR A 23 -14.65 21.59 40.05
CA TYR A 23 -14.82 20.40 39.22
C TYR A 23 -14.73 20.71 37.72
N LEU A 24 -15.35 21.80 37.27
CA LEU A 24 -15.34 22.20 35.87
C LEU A 24 -13.93 22.59 35.40
N SER A 25 -13.17 23.27 36.25
CA SER A 25 -11.76 23.58 36.02
C SER A 25 -10.90 22.31 35.93
N LEU A 26 -11.16 21.32 36.77
CA LEU A 26 -10.43 20.06 36.80
C LEU A 26 -10.68 19.23 35.52
N VAL A 27 -11.93 19.18 35.05
CA VAL A 27 -12.29 18.54 33.78
C VAL A 27 -11.61 19.24 32.60
N LEU A 28 -11.58 20.57 32.58
CA LEU A 28 -10.91 21.34 31.53
C LEU A 28 -9.39 21.08 31.49
N ILE A 29 -8.73 21.07 32.65
CA ILE A 29 -7.30 20.77 32.75
C ILE A 29 -7.03 19.36 32.24
N PHE A 30 -7.85 18.38 32.65
CA PHE A 30 -7.70 16.99 32.23
C PHE A 30 -7.89 16.83 30.71
N GLY A 31 -8.93 17.46 30.14
CA GLY A 31 -9.16 17.47 28.70
C GLY A 31 -8.01 18.11 27.91
N TRP A 32 -7.43 19.20 28.44
CA TRP A 32 -6.27 19.84 27.84
C TRP A 32 -5.02 18.95 27.88
N LEU A 33 -4.81 18.26 29.00
CA LEU A 33 -3.72 17.31 29.19
C LEU A 33 -3.79 16.16 28.19
N ILE A 34 -4.97 15.54 28.05
CA ILE A 34 -5.23 14.47 27.09
C ILE A 34 -4.95 14.95 25.67
N ARG A 35 -5.43 16.14 25.30
CA ARG A 35 -5.23 16.68 23.94
C ARG A 35 -3.75 16.92 23.64
N ARG A 36 -2.98 17.38 24.62
CA ARG A 36 -1.53 17.60 24.48
C ARG A 36 -0.79 16.28 24.35
N ILE A 37 -1.10 15.29 25.19
CA ILE A 37 -0.56 13.93 25.11
C ILE A 37 -0.88 13.34 23.73
N TRP A 38 -2.13 13.41 23.28
CA TRP A 38 -2.56 12.91 21.98
C TRP A 38 -1.76 13.50 20.81
N LYS A 39 -1.50 14.82 20.84
CA LYS A 39 -0.70 15.49 19.81
C LYS A 39 0.73 14.95 19.75
N VAL A 40 1.37 14.77 20.91
CA VAL A 40 2.74 14.22 21.00
C VAL A 40 2.77 12.76 20.51
N TRP A 41 1.83 11.94 20.96
CA TRP A 41 1.73 10.54 20.53
C TRP A 41 1.43 10.41 19.03
N SER A 42 0.55 11.26 18.48
CA SER A 42 0.26 11.25 17.04
C SER A 42 1.51 11.58 16.20
N TRP A 43 2.37 12.47 16.69
CA TRP A 43 3.61 12.83 16.02
C TRP A 43 4.63 11.68 16.10
N LEU A 44 4.75 11.05 17.27
CA LEU A 44 5.66 9.92 17.50
C LEU A 44 5.24 8.66 16.73
N LEU A 45 3.93 8.40 16.62
CA LEU A 45 3.39 7.20 15.97
C LEU A 45 3.31 7.32 14.44
N ARG A 46 3.38 8.54 13.87
CA ARG A 46 3.38 8.75 12.40
C ARG A 46 4.44 7.91 11.66
N PRO A 47 5.74 7.96 12.01
CA PRO A 47 6.75 7.15 11.30
C PRO A 47 6.50 5.65 11.43
N LEU A 48 6.01 5.19 12.60
CA LEU A 48 5.61 3.80 12.79
C LEU A 48 4.43 3.42 11.91
N ALA A 49 3.40 4.26 11.86
CA ALA A 49 2.21 4.02 11.05
C ALA A 49 2.55 3.92 9.55
N VAL A 50 3.46 4.76 9.05
CA VAL A 50 3.95 4.69 7.66
C VAL A 50 4.67 3.37 7.41
N ARG A 51 5.59 2.98 8.32
CA ARG A 51 6.33 1.71 8.20
C ARG A 51 5.39 0.50 8.25
N TRP A 52 4.39 0.53 9.13
CA TRP A 52 3.37 -0.50 9.24
C TRP A 52 2.50 -0.59 7.99
N ARG A 53 2.01 0.55 7.48
CA ARG A 53 1.22 0.61 6.25
C ARG A 53 2.01 0.02 5.07
N ARG A 54 3.28 0.39 4.93
CA ARG A 54 4.16 -0.15 3.88
C ARG A 54 4.34 -1.65 4.00
N TRP A 55 4.55 -2.16 5.20
CA TRP A 55 4.69 -3.60 5.45
C TRP A 55 3.40 -4.37 5.15
N LEU A 56 2.24 -3.85 5.55
CA LEU A 56 0.93 -4.42 5.23
C LEU A 56 0.67 -4.40 3.72
N GLY A 57 1.01 -3.30 3.04
CA GLY A 57 0.87 -3.17 1.59
C GLY A 57 1.68 -4.21 0.83
N ARG A 58 2.94 -4.45 1.24
CA ARG A 58 3.78 -5.49 0.63
C ARG A 58 3.16 -6.88 0.76
N ARG A 59 2.71 -7.24 1.97
CA ARG A 59 2.03 -8.53 2.21
C ARG A 59 0.74 -8.67 1.44
N TYR A 60 -0.03 -7.59 1.33
CA TYR A 60 -1.26 -7.59 0.55
C TYR A 60 -0.96 -7.88 -0.92
N VAL A 61 0.02 -7.21 -1.51
CA VAL A 61 0.42 -7.41 -2.91
C VAL A 61 0.92 -8.83 -3.15
N GLU A 62 1.78 -9.37 -2.27
CA GLU A 62 2.28 -10.74 -2.37
C GLU A 62 1.14 -11.77 -2.30
N ASN A 63 0.19 -11.59 -1.38
CA ASN A 63 -0.96 -12.47 -1.24
C ASN A 63 -1.94 -12.35 -2.41
N ALA A 64 -2.19 -11.13 -2.88
CA ALA A 64 -3.06 -10.87 -4.03
C ALA A 64 -2.47 -11.49 -5.29
N LEU A 65 -1.17 -11.30 -5.54
CA LEU A 65 -0.48 -11.90 -6.68
C LEU A 65 -0.55 -13.43 -6.61
N LYS A 66 -0.23 -14.02 -5.44
CA LYS A 66 -0.33 -15.46 -5.22
C LYS A 66 -1.76 -16.00 -5.43
N SER A 67 -2.77 -15.22 -5.09
CA SER A 67 -4.18 -15.55 -5.34
C SER A 67 -4.53 -15.48 -6.83
N LEU A 68 -4.11 -14.43 -7.52
CA LEU A 68 -4.32 -14.23 -8.96
C LEU A 68 -3.61 -15.29 -9.79
N THR A 69 -2.45 -15.75 -9.33
CA THR A 69 -1.63 -16.80 -9.96
C THR A 69 -1.67 -18.11 -9.18
N LYS A 70 -2.79 -18.44 -8.52
CA LYS A 70 -2.91 -19.62 -7.63
C LYS A 70 -2.48 -20.94 -8.29
N ASP A 71 -2.77 -21.09 -9.57
CA ASP A 71 -2.44 -22.28 -10.36
C ASP A 71 -1.06 -22.20 -11.04
N GLY A 72 -0.27 -21.16 -10.72
CA GLY A 72 0.87 -20.69 -11.50
C GLY A 72 0.43 -19.86 -12.70
N MET A 73 1.35 -19.09 -13.27
CA MET A 73 1.16 -18.58 -14.63
C MET A 73 1.69 -19.65 -15.60
N GLU A 74 0.81 -20.08 -16.50
CA GLU A 74 1.11 -21.15 -17.45
C GLU A 74 1.75 -20.58 -18.72
N VAL A 75 2.83 -21.23 -19.17
CA VAL A 75 3.48 -20.95 -20.46
C VAL A 75 2.61 -21.52 -21.58
N PRO A 76 2.00 -20.68 -22.44
CA PRO A 76 1.32 -21.17 -23.63
C PRO A 76 2.24 -22.10 -24.43
N LEU A 77 1.70 -23.27 -24.81
CA LEU A 77 2.31 -24.34 -25.62
C LEU A 77 3.29 -25.29 -24.89
N SER A 78 3.98 -24.85 -23.83
CA SER A 78 4.82 -25.76 -23.02
C SER A 78 4.04 -26.42 -21.88
N GLY A 79 3.01 -25.74 -21.34
CA GLY A 79 2.24 -26.21 -20.17
C GLY A 79 3.00 -26.11 -18.85
N GLU A 80 4.27 -25.68 -18.89
CA GLU A 80 5.05 -25.31 -17.70
C GLU A 80 4.37 -24.20 -16.92
N ARG A 81 4.49 -24.25 -15.60
CA ARG A 81 3.86 -23.31 -14.68
C ARG A 81 4.91 -22.65 -13.83
N TYR A 82 4.95 -21.32 -13.90
CA TYR A 82 5.87 -20.52 -13.10
C TYR A 82 5.11 -19.80 -12.00
N LYS A 83 5.66 -19.84 -10.79
CA LYS A 83 5.21 -18.99 -9.68
C LYS A 83 5.80 -17.60 -9.87
N VAL A 84 4.99 -16.56 -9.74
CA VAL A 84 5.47 -15.18 -9.78
C VAL A 84 5.64 -14.69 -8.35
N GLU A 85 6.85 -14.25 -8.04
CA GLU A 85 7.19 -13.68 -6.74
C GLU A 85 7.70 -12.25 -6.92
N ILE A 86 7.48 -11.40 -5.92
CA ILE A 86 7.95 -10.02 -5.95
C ILE A 86 9.10 -9.88 -4.97
N ARG A 87 10.22 -9.34 -5.47
CA ARG A 87 11.32 -8.88 -4.64
C ARG A 87 11.35 -7.35 -4.67
N TRP A 88 11.23 -6.75 -3.49
CA TRP A 88 11.24 -5.30 -3.34
C TRP A 88 12.67 -4.78 -3.48
N ALA A 89 12.97 -4.14 -4.61
CA ALA A 89 14.28 -3.62 -4.97
C ALA A 89 14.17 -2.19 -5.54
N GLU A 90 15.29 -1.45 -5.60
CA GLU A 90 15.28 -0.11 -6.21
C GLU A 90 15.20 -0.16 -7.74
N SER A 91 15.75 -1.21 -8.34
CA SER A 91 15.75 -1.45 -9.79
C SER A 91 14.61 -2.35 -10.23
N GLU A 92 14.06 -2.06 -11.40
CA GLU A 92 13.08 -2.91 -12.06
C GLU A 92 13.77 -4.01 -12.89
N GLY A 93 13.30 -5.25 -12.78
CA GLY A 93 13.84 -6.38 -13.52
C GLY A 93 13.09 -7.68 -13.25
N VAL A 94 13.41 -8.73 -13.99
CA VAL A 94 12.86 -10.07 -13.76
C VAL A 94 14.00 -11.07 -13.76
N ASP A 95 14.16 -11.78 -12.65
CA ASP A 95 15.08 -12.89 -12.52
C ASP A 95 14.31 -14.20 -12.73
N VAL A 96 14.79 -15.02 -13.68
CA VAL A 96 14.18 -16.31 -13.99
C VAL A 96 14.94 -17.40 -13.26
N LEU A 97 14.31 -18.03 -12.26
CA LEU A 97 14.83 -19.24 -11.62
C LEU A 97 14.12 -20.45 -12.20
N LEU A 98 14.70 -20.98 -13.28
CA LEU A 98 14.19 -22.18 -13.97
C LEU A 98 14.17 -23.40 -13.04
N ASP A 99 15.18 -23.56 -12.18
CA ASP A 99 15.31 -24.70 -11.27
C ASP A 99 14.21 -24.76 -10.20
N GLU A 100 13.67 -23.60 -9.82
CA GLU A 100 12.64 -23.47 -8.78
C GLU A 100 11.24 -23.25 -9.39
N GLY A 101 11.14 -23.11 -10.71
CA GLY A 101 9.89 -22.77 -11.40
C GLY A 101 9.35 -21.41 -10.95
N ALA A 102 10.23 -20.44 -10.70
CA ALA A 102 9.89 -19.13 -10.16
C ALA A 102 10.38 -17.96 -11.04
N LEU A 103 9.51 -16.97 -11.22
CA LEU A 103 9.81 -15.69 -11.84
C LEU A 103 9.82 -14.63 -10.74
N ILE A 104 11.01 -14.13 -10.40
CA ILE A 104 11.16 -13.08 -9.40
C ILE A 104 11.12 -11.74 -10.10
N VAL A 105 10.07 -10.97 -9.86
CA VAL A 105 9.94 -9.60 -10.36
C VAL A 105 10.52 -8.63 -9.33
N ASN A 106 11.64 -8.01 -9.68
CA ASN A 106 12.26 -6.95 -8.92
C ASN A 106 11.55 -5.63 -9.24
N MET A 107 11.03 -4.94 -8.22
CA MET A 107 10.38 -3.63 -8.41
C MET A 107 10.40 -2.76 -7.15
N PRO A 108 10.39 -1.42 -7.30
CA PRO A 108 10.24 -0.51 -6.18
C PRO A 108 8.83 -0.56 -5.62
N TYR A 109 8.72 -0.34 -4.30
CA TYR A 109 7.43 -0.26 -3.64
C TYR A 109 6.72 1.06 -3.96
N VAL A 110 5.48 0.96 -4.43
CA VAL A 110 4.57 2.09 -4.67
C VAL A 110 3.33 1.91 -3.79
N GLU A 111 2.74 3.01 -3.31
CA GLU A 111 1.55 2.93 -2.43
C GLU A 111 0.30 2.43 -3.16
N GLU A 112 0.24 2.58 -4.48
CA GLU A 112 -0.87 2.15 -5.31
C GLU A 112 -0.78 0.63 -5.59
N LEU A 113 -1.30 -0.17 -4.64
CA LEU A 113 -1.12 -1.62 -4.60
C LEU A 113 -1.59 -2.33 -5.88
N GLU A 114 -2.74 -1.93 -6.43
CA GLU A 114 -3.29 -2.48 -7.68
C GLU A 114 -2.35 -2.24 -8.87
N HIS A 115 -1.72 -1.06 -8.92
CA HIS A 115 -0.75 -0.73 -9.96
C HIS A 115 0.49 -1.61 -9.86
N VAL A 116 0.98 -1.88 -8.64
CA VAL A 116 2.10 -2.79 -8.41
C VAL A 116 1.78 -4.19 -8.90
N ILE A 117 0.58 -4.71 -8.59
CA ILE A 117 0.14 -6.04 -9.04
C ILE A 117 0.04 -6.09 -10.58
N ALA A 118 -0.60 -5.10 -11.20
CA ALA A 118 -0.75 -5.03 -12.66
C ALA A 118 0.61 -4.97 -13.35
N LYS A 119 1.54 -4.16 -12.82
CA LYS A 119 2.90 -4.03 -13.33
C LYS A 119 3.70 -5.33 -13.18
N ALA A 120 3.55 -6.02 -12.04
CA ALA A 120 4.18 -7.33 -11.82
C ALA A 120 3.75 -8.35 -12.87
N LEU A 121 2.43 -8.46 -13.12
CA LEU A 121 1.88 -9.35 -14.14
C LEU A 121 2.40 -9.00 -15.54
N LEU A 122 2.45 -7.70 -15.87
CA LEU A 122 2.95 -7.22 -17.15
C LEU A 122 4.44 -7.56 -17.34
N LEU A 123 5.27 -7.40 -16.31
CA LEU A 123 6.71 -7.71 -16.36
C LEU A 123 6.99 -9.21 -16.43
N ALA A 124 6.18 -10.04 -15.76
CA ALA A 124 6.33 -11.50 -15.80
C ALA A 124 5.83 -12.12 -17.12
N SER A 125 4.81 -11.52 -17.75
CA SER A 125 4.13 -12.10 -18.91
C SER A 125 5.01 -12.40 -20.14
N PRO A 126 6.01 -11.57 -20.52
CA PRO A 126 6.89 -11.85 -21.66
C PRO A 126 7.68 -13.15 -21.49
N TYR A 127 8.06 -13.48 -20.26
CA TYR A 127 8.83 -14.69 -19.94
C TYR A 127 8.00 -15.97 -20.04
N LEU A 128 6.68 -15.83 -20.14
CA LEU A 128 5.76 -16.93 -20.42
C LEU A 128 5.53 -17.11 -21.92
N VAL A 129 5.95 -16.16 -22.75
CA VAL A 129 5.94 -16.32 -24.21
C VAL A 129 7.27 -16.95 -24.60
N SER A 130 7.21 -18.18 -25.13
CA SER A 130 8.42 -18.88 -25.56
C SER A 130 9.26 -18.00 -26.53
N PRO A 131 10.59 -17.91 -26.33
CA PRO A 131 11.47 -17.12 -27.20
C PRO A 131 11.34 -17.51 -28.68
N TYR A 132 11.06 -18.79 -28.94
CA TYR A 132 10.83 -19.31 -30.28
C TYR A 132 9.55 -18.75 -30.91
N LEU A 133 8.50 -18.49 -30.12
CA LEU A 133 7.28 -17.87 -30.62
C LEU A 133 7.52 -16.42 -31.03
N ALA A 134 8.35 -15.69 -30.29
CA ALA A 134 8.70 -14.32 -30.66
C ALA A 134 9.46 -14.25 -31.99
N ALA A 135 10.37 -15.20 -32.22
CA ALA A 135 11.10 -15.33 -33.47
C ALA A 135 10.22 -15.75 -34.65
N VAL A 136 9.23 -16.63 -34.42
CA VAL A 136 8.35 -17.17 -35.48
C VAL A 136 7.16 -16.27 -35.81
N PHE A 137 6.50 -15.71 -34.80
CA PHE A 137 5.27 -14.92 -34.97
C PHE A 137 5.52 -13.42 -35.08
N GLY A 138 6.76 -12.97 -34.85
CA GLY A 138 7.16 -11.56 -34.85
C GLY A 138 6.72 -10.79 -33.60
N GLY A 139 7.35 -9.63 -33.39
CA GLY A 139 7.20 -8.85 -32.15
C GLY A 139 5.77 -8.40 -31.82
N LYS A 140 4.93 -8.13 -32.84
CA LYS A 140 3.54 -7.69 -32.62
C LYS A 140 2.67 -8.78 -32.00
N LEU A 141 2.79 -10.01 -32.49
CA LEU A 141 2.00 -11.14 -31.98
C LEU A 141 2.52 -11.59 -30.61
N ALA A 142 3.84 -11.58 -30.41
CA ALA A 142 4.44 -11.83 -29.10
C ALA A 142 3.96 -10.82 -28.05
N ARG A 143 3.88 -9.53 -28.42
CA ARG A 143 3.31 -8.48 -27.56
C ARG A 143 1.83 -8.72 -27.27
N ALA A 144 1.03 -9.06 -28.28
CA ALA A 144 -0.39 -9.36 -28.09
C ALA A 144 -0.60 -10.57 -27.15
N LEU A 145 0.19 -11.63 -27.30
CA LEU A 145 0.18 -12.80 -26.42
C LEU A 145 0.56 -12.42 -24.98
N THR A 146 1.65 -11.68 -24.80
CA THR A 146 2.07 -11.13 -23.51
C THR A 146 0.94 -10.38 -22.82
N VAL A 147 0.31 -9.45 -23.55
CA VAL A 147 -0.81 -8.66 -23.04
C VAL A 147 -2.01 -9.56 -22.68
N SER A 148 -2.33 -10.54 -23.54
CA SER A 148 -3.44 -11.47 -23.27
C SER A 148 -3.23 -12.31 -22.00
N ILE A 149 -1.99 -12.71 -21.72
CA ILE A 149 -1.64 -13.46 -20.50
C ILE A 149 -1.84 -12.55 -19.29
N ALA A 150 -1.29 -11.32 -19.33
CA ALA A 150 -1.48 -10.33 -18.28
C ALA A 150 -2.98 -10.06 -18.02
N TYR A 151 -3.76 -9.84 -19.08
CA TYR A 151 -5.21 -9.62 -19.00
C TYR A 151 -5.97 -10.79 -18.39
N ARG A 152 -5.61 -12.03 -18.76
CA ARG A 152 -6.26 -13.24 -18.22
C ARG A 152 -6.14 -13.32 -16.70
N HIS A 153 -4.99 -12.94 -16.14
CA HIS A 153 -4.78 -12.97 -14.70
C HIS A 153 -5.33 -11.71 -14.02
N ALA A 154 -5.16 -10.54 -14.63
CA ALA A 154 -5.69 -9.28 -14.11
C ALA A 154 -7.22 -9.25 -14.07
N SER A 155 -7.92 -9.90 -15.01
CA SER A 155 -9.40 -9.91 -15.07
C SER A 155 -10.08 -10.55 -13.84
N ARG A 156 -9.32 -11.27 -13.01
CA ARG A 156 -9.79 -11.81 -11.73
C ARG A 156 -9.98 -10.72 -10.66
N ASP A 157 -9.41 -9.53 -10.87
CA ASP A 157 -9.56 -8.35 -10.00
C ASP A 157 -9.75 -7.08 -10.85
N LEU A 158 -10.91 -6.44 -10.71
CA LEU A 158 -11.31 -5.31 -11.55
C LEU A 158 -10.40 -4.08 -11.34
N GLY A 159 -9.88 -3.85 -10.13
CA GLY A 159 -8.96 -2.75 -9.85
C GLY A 159 -7.62 -2.95 -10.57
N VAL A 160 -7.08 -4.17 -10.47
CA VAL A 160 -5.85 -4.57 -11.19
C VAL A 160 -6.02 -4.45 -12.70
N LEU A 161 -7.18 -4.87 -13.23
CA LEU A 161 -7.50 -4.78 -14.65
C LEU A 161 -7.52 -3.32 -15.14
N THR A 162 -8.16 -2.42 -14.40
CA THR A 162 -8.18 -0.98 -14.74
C THR A 162 -6.77 -0.39 -14.74
N ARG A 163 -5.91 -0.79 -13.78
CA ARG A 163 -4.53 -0.32 -13.75
C ARG A 163 -3.67 -0.90 -14.87
N LEU A 164 -3.92 -2.14 -15.28
CA LEU A 164 -3.25 -2.74 -16.43
C LEU A 164 -3.60 -2.00 -17.73
N ASP A 165 -4.87 -1.64 -17.92
CA ASP A 165 -5.32 -0.91 -19.12
C ASP A 165 -4.64 0.46 -19.22
N ASN A 166 -4.54 1.18 -18.09
CA ASN A 166 -3.78 2.43 -18.00
C ASN A 166 -2.29 2.23 -18.36
N LEU A 167 -1.63 1.17 -17.87
CA LEU A 167 -0.24 0.89 -18.20
C LEU A 167 -0.01 0.67 -19.70
N LEU A 168 -0.97 0.08 -20.39
CA LEU A 168 -0.88 -0.25 -21.82
C LEU A 168 -1.20 0.95 -22.72
N THR A 169 -2.08 1.85 -22.29
CA THR A 169 -2.41 3.08 -23.04
C THR A 169 -1.30 4.13 -22.98
N PHE A 170 -0.47 4.14 -21.92
CA PHE A 170 0.62 5.11 -21.75
C PHE A 170 2.01 4.60 -22.18
N SER A 171 2.13 3.39 -22.72
CA SER A 171 3.40 2.87 -23.27
C SER A 171 3.52 3.26 -24.75
N PRO A 172 4.43 4.18 -25.15
CA PRO A 172 4.58 4.58 -26.55
C PRO A 172 5.00 3.39 -27.44
N PRO A 173 4.71 3.48 -28.76
CA PRO A 173 4.99 2.42 -29.74
C PRO A 173 6.47 2.02 -29.82
#